data_AF-A0AAW9AJM1-F1
#
_entry.id   AF-A0AAW9AJM1-F1
#
_cell.length_a   1.000
_cell.length_b   1.000
_cell.length_c   1.000
_cell.angle_alpha   90.00
_cell.angle_beta   90.00
_cell.angle_gamma   90.00
#
_symmetry.space_group_name_H-M   'P 1'
#
loop_
_entity.id
_entity.type
_entity.pdbx_description
1 polymer ?
#
loop_
_entity_poly.entity_id
_entity_poly.type
_entity_poly.pdbx_seq_one_letter_code
_entity_poly.pdbx_strand_id
1 'polypeptide(L)' 'MKKVTLTFVGEGSDRIAEKFYAWMTDGGLEDSMIENLSDREISVVGISDMDNETRDVVINTEMN' A
#
# COMPACT_ATOMS: atom_id res chain seq x y z
N MET A 1 -5.21 10.15 11.72
CA MET A 1 -4.87 9.31 10.57
C MET A 1 -5.31 10.01 9.30
N LYS A 2 -4.43 10.12 8.30
CA LYS A 2 -4.80 10.57 6.95
C LYS A 2 -5.01 9.30 6.11
N LYS A 3 -6.15 9.15 5.43
CA LYS A 3 -6.54 7.93 4.71
C LYS A 3 -6.88 8.25 3.27
N VAL A 4 -6.34 7.46 2.35
CA VAL A 4 -6.78 7.36 0.96
C VAL A 4 -7.47 6.01 0.78
N THR A 5 -8.60 5.99 0.10
CA THR A 5 -9.33 4.75 -0.22
C THR A 5 -9.28 4.53 -1.73
N LEU A 6 -8.84 3.35 -2.15
CA LEU A 6 -8.92 2.90 -3.54
C LEU A 6 -10.05 1.86 -3.66
N THR A 7 -11.00 2.08 -4.54
CA THR A 7 -12.14 1.17 -4.74
C THR A 7 -12.17 0.65 -6.17
N PHE A 8 -12.14 -0.68 -6.34
CA PHE A 8 -12.29 -1.34 -7.63
C PHE A 8 -13.77 -1.62 -7.91
N VAL A 9 -14.29 -1.18 -9.05
CA VAL A 9 -15.71 -1.30 -9.41
C VAL A 9 -15.84 -1.92 -10.80
N GLY A 10 -16.80 -2.85 -10.97
CA GLY A 10 -17.09 -3.52 -12.24
C GLY A 10 -16.97 -5.04 -12.16
N GLU A 11 -17.24 -5.73 -13.26
CA GLU A 11 -17.08 -7.18 -13.35
C GLU A 11 -15.61 -7.57 -13.19
N GLY A 12 -15.33 -8.53 -12.29
CA GLY A 12 -13.97 -9.00 -11.99
C GLY A 12 -13.15 -8.06 -11.09
N SER A 13 -13.76 -7.03 -10.49
CA SER A 13 -13.08 -6.09 -9.60
C SER A 13 -12.51 -6.76 -8.34
N ASP A 14 -13.15 -7.83 -7.87
CA ASP A 14 -12.70 -8.70 -6.79
C ASP A 14 -11.32 -9.30 -7.08
N ARG A 15 -11.16 -9.89 -8.27
CA ARG A 15 -9.91 -10.51 -8.71
C ARG A 15 -8.81 -9.48 -8.97
N ILE A 16 -9.17 -8.29 -9.43
CA ILE A 16 -8.20 -7.19 -9.60
C ILE A 16 -7.75 -6.66 -8.23
N ALA A 17 -8.67 -6.53 -7.27
CA ALA A 17 -8.32 -6.14 -5.91
C ALA A 17 -7.35 -7.14 -5.26
N GLU A 18 -7.55 -8.45 -5.48
CA GLU A 18 -6.61 -9.49 -5.02
C GLU A 18 -5.23 -9.35 -5.64
N LYS A 19 -5.16 -9.16 -6.96
CA LYS A 19 -3.88 -8.99 -7.65
C LYS A 19 -3.15 -7.73 -7.21
N PHE A 20 -3.89 -6.64 -7.00
CA PHE A 20 -3.31 -5.39 -6.50
C PHE A 20 -2.76 -5.57 -5.08
N TYR A 21 -3.50 -6.25 -4.20
CA TYR A 21 -3.02 -6.56 -2.86
C TYR A 21 -1.74 -7.39 -2.88
N ALA A 22 -1.72 -8.49 -3.65
CA ALA A 22 -0.52 -9.32 -3.80
C ALA A 22 0.66 -8.56 -4.43
N TRP A 23 0.39 -7.65 -5.37
CA TRP A 23 1.41 -6.80 -5.96
C TRP A 23 1.99 -5.79 -4.94
N MET A 24 1.14 -5.28 -4.04
CA MET A 24 1.55 -4.39 -2.96
C MET A 24 2.47 -5.08 -1.95
N THR A 25 2.16 -6.32 -1.57
CA THR A 25 2.89 -7.03 -0.51
C THR A 25 4.12 -7.78 -1.04
N ASP A 26 4.01 -8.42 -2.22
CA ASP A 26 5.02 -9.37 -2.69
C ASP A 26 5.67 -8.97 -4.02
N GLY A 27 5.12 -7.94 -4.68
CA GLY A 27 5.39 -7.67 -6.09
C GLY A 27 6.26 -6.43 -6.38
N GLY A 28 6.94 -5.89 -5.36
CA GLY A 28 7.88 -4.77 -5.50
C GLY A 28 7.25 -3.38 -5.63
N LEU A 29 5.93 -3.27 -5.42
CA LEU A 29 5.27 -1.97 -5.35
C LEU A 29 5.71 -1.20 -4.09
N GLU A 30 5.97 -1.88 -2.97
CA GLU A 30 6.49 -1.28 -1.74
C GLU A 30 7.78 -0.48 -1.99
N ASP A 31 8.77 -1.08 -2.67
CA ASP A 31 10.03 -0.41 -2.99
C ASP A 31 9.79 0.87 -3.81
N SER A 32 8.91 0.78 -4.81
CA SER A 32 8.53 1.94 -5.63
C SER A 32 7.83 3.02 -4.80
N MET A 33 7.05 2.64 -3.79
CA MET A 33 6.42 3.59 -2.87
C MET A 33 7.46 4.26 -1.98
N ILE A 34 8.42 3.52 -1.45
CA ILE A 34 9.52 4.08 -0.64
C ILE A 34 10.30 5.10 -1.46
N GLU A 35 10.68 4.76 -2.70
CA GLU A 35 11.44 5.67 -3.57
C GLU A 35 10.69 6.94 -3.95
N ASN A 36 9.38 6.85 -4.24
CA ASN A 36 8.63 7.98 -4.83
C ASN A 36 7.89 8.84 -3.80
N LEU A 37 7.62 8.31 -2.60
CA LEU A 37 6.87 9.02 -1.56
C LEU A 37 7.76 9.55 -0.43
N SER A 38 8.98 9.04 -0.30
CA SER A 38 9.98 9.59 0.63
C SER A 38 10.60 10.86 0.04
N ASP A 39 10.96 11.80 0.92
CA ASP A 39 11.68 13.01 0.58
C ASP A 39 12.77 13.34 1.63
N ARG A 40 13.20 14.60 1.67
CA ARG A 40 14.26 15.05 2.58
C ARG A 40 13.83 15.14 4.03
N GLU A 41 12.55 15.32 4.31
CA GLU A 41 12.02 15.49 5.67
C GLU A 41 11.30 14.24 6.18
N ILE A 42 10.70 13.46 5.27
CA ILE A 42 9.87 12.31 5.60
C ILE A 42 10.34 11.08 4.81
N SER A 43 10.42 9.93 5.49
CA SER A 43 10.70 8.64 4.85
C SER A 43 9.52 7.70 5.02
N VAL A 44 9.18 6.98 3.95
CA VAL A 44 8.31 5.80 4.04
C VAL A 44 9.17 4.62 4.47
N VAL A 45 8.82 4.02 5.61
CA VAL A 45 9.59 2.92 6.21
C VAL A 45 9.18 1.57 5.61
N GLY A 46 7.97 1.48 5.08
CA GLY A 46 7.40 0.28 4.48
C GLY A 46 6.04 -0.10 5.06
N ILE A 47 5.61 -1.31 4.74
CA ILE A 47 4.37 -1.90 5.25
C ILE A 47 4.62 -2.39 6.68
N SER A 48 3.85 -1.81 7.61
CA SER A 48 3.97 -2.07 9.04
C SER A 48 2.94 -3.03 9.61
N ASP A 49 1.80 -3.14 8.95
CA ASP A 49 0.73 -4.06 9.32
C ASP A 49 -0.13 -4.36 8.09
N MET A 50 -0.71 -5.56 8.08
CA MET A 50 -1.61 -6.01 7.02
C MET A 50 -2.74 -6.84 7.62
N ASP A 51 -3.96 -6.47 7.28
CA ASP A 51 -5.14 -7.28 7.59
C ASP A 51 -5.51 -8.06 6.32
N ASN A 52 -5.36 -9.39 6.36
CA ASN A 52 -5.70 -10.25 5.24
C ASN A 52 -7.22 -10.49 5.08
N GLU A 53 -8.01 -10.28 6.14
CA GLU A 53 -9.47 -10.43 6.10
C GLU A 53 -10.13 -9.19 5.49
N THR A 54 -9.70 -7.99 5.90
CA THR A 54 -10.23 -6.72 5.35
C THR A 54 -9.42 -6.17 4.17
N ARG A 55 -8.23 -6.73 3.92
CA ARG A 55 -7.26 -6.26 2.91
C ARG A 55 -6.76 -4.84 3.17
N ASP A 56 -6.74 -4.44 4.43
CA ASP A 56 -6.13 -3.16 4.84
C ASP A 56 -4.60 -3.31 4.90
N VAL A 57 -3.89 -2.29 4.42
CA VAL A 57 -2.43 -2.20 4.49
C VAL A 57 -2.05 -0.90 5.18
N VAL A 58 -1.23 -1.00 6.23
CA VAL A 58 -0.75 0.13 7.00
C VAL A 58 0.68 0.43 6.62
N ILE A 59 0.89 1.63 6.07
CA ILE A 59 2.21 2.10 5.65
C ILE A 59 2.69 3.13 6.67
N ASN A 60 3.86 2.87 7.25
CA ASN A 60 4.44 3.77 8.24
C ASN A 60 5.41 4.75 7.60
N THR A 61 5.44 5.94 8.18
CA THR A 61 6.33 7.03 7.81
C THR A 61 7.05 7.54 9.03
N GLU A 62 8.29 7.96 8.88
CA GLU A 62 9.07 8.60 9.93
C GLU A 62 9.69 9.92 9.45
N MET A 63 10.14 10.74 10.39
CA MET A 63 10.95 11.90 10.08
C MET A 63 12.41 11.50 9.95
N ASN A 64 13.09 12.06 8.96
CA ASN A 64 14.54 11.87 8.77
C ASN A 64 15.38 12.55 9.86
#